data_AF-A0A8J4XR63-F1
#
_entry.id   AF-A0A8J4XR63-F1
#
_cell.length_a   1.000
_cell.length_b   1.000
_cell.length_c   1.000
_cell.angle_alpha   90.00
_cell.angle_beta   90.00
_cell.angle_gamma   90.00
#
_symmetry.space_group_name_H-M   'P 1'
#
loop_
_entity.id
_entity.type
_entity.pdbx_description
1 polymer ?
#
loop_
_entity_poly.entity_id
_entity_poly.type
_entity_poly.pdbx_seq_one_letter_code
_entity_poly.pdbx_strand_id
1 'polypeptide(L)'
;MCSSKFHAITGCDTVSAFVGHGKKSAWATWNTLPELTDALLSLANAPTSIQEDTMHVIERFVILLYDRTSKCKDVNKARKKLFAKKSSVQNIPPTYAALEQHVKRSALQGGHVWGQALVPEPVLPPPTDWGWHRSDDGPYTPLWTTLPEASKTCYELVSCGCKERLQKPLQVQEGFTAMHGSVFL
;
A
#
# COMPACT_ATOMS: atom_id res chain seq x y z
N MET A 1 22.65 -4.50 -7.35
CA MET A 1 21.67 -4.93 -6.32
C MET A 1 20.22 -4.45 -6.56
N CYS A 2 19.88 -3.87 -7.72
CA CYS A 2 18.52 -3.36 -7.94
C CYS A 2 17.43 -4.46 -8.12
N SER A 3 17.81 -5.66 -8.58
CA SER A 3 16.87 -6.77 -8.83
C SER A 3 16.15 -7.26 -7.56
N SER A 4 16.89 -7.47 -6.46
CA SER A 4 16.31 -7.92 -5.18
C SER A 4 15.32 -6.90 -4.63
N LYS A 5 15.65 -5.61 -4.73
CA LYS A 5 14.75 -4.55 -4.29
C LYS A 5 13.52 -4.43 -5.18
N PHE A 6 13.70 -4.52 -6.48
CA PHE A 6 12.59 -4.54 -7.44
C PHE A 6 11.66 -5.74 -7.18
N HIS A 7 12.19 -6.90 -6.83
CA HIS A 7 11.40 -8.04 -6.42
C HIS A 7 10.59 -7.75 -5.15
N ALA A 8 11.22 -7.22 -4.10
CA ALA A 8 10.54 -6.92 -2.84
C ALA A 8 9.38 -5.92 -3.02
N ILE A 9 9.57 -4.86 -3.82
CA ILE A 9 8.53 -3.82 -4.00
C ILE A 9 7.43 -4.22 -4.98
N THR A 10 7.68 -5.16 -5.88
CA THR A 10 6.63 -5.67 -6.78
C THR A 10 5.87 -6.86 -6.21
N GLY A 11 6.30 -7.35 -5.05
CA GLY A 11 5.71 -8.46 -4.32
C GLY A 11 6.63 -9.67 -4.21
N CYS A 12 6.72 -10.20 -3.00
CA CYS A 12 7.42 -11.44 -2.62
C CYS A 12 6.62 -12.15 -1.50
N ASP A 13 7.18 -13.19 -0.91
CA ASP A 13 6.45 -14.01 0.09
C ASP A 13 6.02 -13.20 1.34
N THR A 14 6.76 -12.16 1.70
CA THR A 14 6.51 -11.33 2.89
C THR A 14 5.94 -9.95 2.58
N VAL A 15 5.91 -9.56 1.30
CA VAL A 15 5.46 -8.23 0.85
C VAL A 15 4.40 -8.41 -0.22
N SER A 16 3.23 -7.81 -0.01
CA SER A 16 2.09 -7.90 -0.93
C SER A 16 2.43 -7.44 -2.35
N ALA A 17 1.68 -7.90 -3.34
CA ALA A 17 1.81 -7.45 -4.72
C ALA A 17 0.74 -6.40 -5.09
N PHE A 18 0.98 -5.67 -6.19
CA PHE A 18 -0.03 -4.79 -6.79
C PHE A 18 -0.99 -5.61 -7.66
N VAL A 19 -2.28 -5.61 -7.31
CA VAL A 19 -3.31 -6.41 -7.99
C VAL A 19 -3.37 -6.06 -9.47
N GLY A 20 -3.43 -7.08 -10.34
CA GLY A 20 -3.47 -6.91 -11.80
C GLY A 20 -2.12 -6.62 -12.45
N HIS A 21 -1.04 -6.50 -11.67
CA HIS A 21 0.27 -6.09 -12.16
C HIS A 21 1.38 -7.07 -11.77
N GLY A 22 1.88 -7.82 -12.74
CA GLY A 22 3.03 -8.70 -12.57
C GLY A 22 4.38 -8.01 -12.85
N LYS A 23 5.48 -8.72 -12.56
CA LYS A 23 6.86 -8.26 -12.76
C LYS A 23 7.12 -7.73 -14.18
N LYS A 24 6.55 -8.35 -15.22
CA LYS A 24 6.66 -7.87 -16.62
C LYS A 24 6.09 -6.46 -16.80
N SER A 25 4.91 -6.18 -16.22
CA SER A 25 4.27 -4.86 -16.33
C SER A 25 4.98 -3.80 -15.48
N ALA A 26 5.47 -4.19 -14.30
CA ALA A 26 6.30 -3.35 -13.45
C ALA A 26 7.63 -3.00 -14.15
N TRP A 27 8.27 -3.97 -14.79
CA TRP A 27 9.53 -3.78 -15.51
C TRP A 27 9.36 -2.83 -16.69
N ALA A 28 8.29 -3.01 -17.48
CA ALA A 28 7.97 -2.09 -18.56
C ALA A 28 7.74 -0.65 -18.05
N THR A 29 7.17 -0.50 -16.85
CA THR A 29 6.96 0.82 -16.23
C THR A 29 8.30 1.43 -15.78
N TRP A 30 9.18 0.63 -15.17
CA TRP A 30 10.53 1.07 -14.79
C TRP A 30 11.33 1.56 -16.00
N ASN A 31 11.26 0.90 -17.15
CA ASN A 31 11.92 1.36 -18.38
C ASN A 31 11.48 2.77 -18.84
N THR A 32 10.31 3.24 -18.37
CA THR A 32 9.77 4.58 -18.69
C THR A 32 9.97 5.60 -17.56
N LEU A 33 10.58 5.19 -16.44
CA LEU A 33 10.80 5.99 -15.25
C LEU A 33 12.20 5.69 -14.68
N PRO A 34 13.29 6.19 -15.32
CA PRO A 34 14.66 5.86 -14.95
C PRO A 34 15.02 6.28 -13.51
N GLU A 35 14.38 7.31 -12.97
CA GLU A 35 14.54 7.80 -11.59
C GLU A 35 14.19 6.73 -10.55
N LEU A 36 13.38 5.74 -10.92
CA LEU A 36 13.07 4.61 -10.07
C LEU A 36 14.33 3.83 -9.67
N THR A 37 15.38 3.83 -10.49
CA THR A 37 16.63 3.14 -10.18
C THR A 37 17.25 3.69 -8.90
N ASP A 38 17.37 5.01 -8.77
CA ASP A 38 17.97 5.65 -7.60
C ASP A 38 17.10 5.47 -6.35
N ALA A 39 15.78 5.54 -6.51
CA ALA A 39 14.84 5.23 -5.44
C ALA A 39 15.00 3.77 -4.95
N LEU A 40 15.11 2.80 -5.85
CA LEU A 40 15.33 1.39 -5.48
C LEU A 40 16.71 1.20 -4.83
N LEU A 41 17.76 1.87 -5.29
CA LEU A 41 19.08 1.82 -4.65
C LEU A 41 19.03 2.38 -3.23
N SER A 42 18.37 3.54 -3.02
CA SER A 42 18.17 4.12 -1.70
C SER A 42 17.46 3.14 -0.74
N LEU A 43 16.43 2.45 -1.23
CA LEU A 43 15.71 1.45 -0.44
C LEU A 43 16.50 0.15 -0.22
N ALA A 44 17.46 -0.19 -1.07
CA ALA A 44 18.28 -1.38 -0.97
C ALA A 44 19.41 -1.24 0.06
N ASN A 45 19.82 0.00 0.37
CA ASN A 45 20.93 0.30 1.27
C ASN A 45 20.49 0.43 2.74
N ALA A 46 19.57 -0.43 3.18
CA ALA A 46 19.11 -0.51 4.57
C ALA A 46 18.84 0.87 5.24
N PRO A 47 17.98 1.73 4.64
CA PRO A 47 17.80 3.08 5.13
C PRO A 47 17.18 3.10 6.53
N THR A 48 17.46 4.13 7.33
CA THR A 48 16.84 4.34 8.65
C THR A 48 15.40 4.87 8.55
N SER A 49 15.07 5.56 7.46
CA SER A 49 13.72 6.01 7.12
C SER A 49 13.55 6.12 5.60
N ILE A 50 12.29 6.04 5.13
CA ILE A 50 11.97 6.27 3.72
C ILE A 50 12.08 7.77 3.44
N GLN A 51 12.98 8.16 2.55
CA GLN A 51 13.13 9.56 2.14
C GLN A 51 11.92 10.02 1.32
N GLU A 52 11.52 11.28 1.47
CA GLU A 52 10.37 11.87 0.78
C GLU A 52 10.51 11.78 -0.74
N ASP A 53 11.68 12.14 -1.28
CA ASP A 53 11.98 12.04 -2.72
C ASP A 53 11.87 10.59 -3.24
N THR A 54 12.34 9.62 -2.44
CA THR A 54 12.19 8.19 -2.76
C THR A 54 10.70 7.83 -2.83
N MET A 55 9.91 8.28 -1.85
CA MET A 55 8.48 7.99 -1.81
C MET A 55 7.74 8.62 -3.00
N HIS A 56 8.07 9.85 -3.40
CA HIS A 56 7.49 10.51 -4.58
C HIS A 56 7.77 9.75 -5.88
N VAL A 57 8.97 9.20 -6.04
CA VAL A 57 9.32 8.36 -7.20
C VAL A 57 8.54 7.05 -7.17
N ILE A 58 8.39 6.42 -6.00
CA ILE A 58 7.57 5.20 -5.87
C ILE A 58 6.08 5.48 -6.14
N GLU A 59 5.52 6.59 -5.65
CA GLU A 59 4.17 7.02 -5.99
C GLU A 59 4.00 7.14 -7.50
N ARG A 60 4.95 7.83 -8.16
CA ARG A 60 4.92 7.98 -9.62
C ARG A 60 4.96 6.64 -10.33
N PHE A 61 5.81 5.71 -9.89
CA PHE A 61 5.88 4.35 -10.42
C PHE A 61 4.54 3.62 -10.30
N VAL A 62 3.91 3.64 -9.13
CA VAL A 62 2.62 2.95 -8.90
C VAL A 62 1.50 3.61 -9.70
N ILE A 63 1.47 4.93 -9.82
CA ILE A 63 0.50 5.62 -10.68
C ILE A 63 0.61 5.15 -12.13
N LEU A 64 1.83 5.10 -12.67
CA LEU A 64 2.08 4.66 -14.05
C LEU A 64 1.81 3.17 -14.25
N LEU A 65 1.92 2.36 -13.20
CA LEU A 65 1.57 0.96 -13.23
C LEU A 65 0.07 0.77 -13.53
N TYR A 66 -0.79 1.55 -12.88
CA TYR A 66 -2.26 1.49 -13.04
C TYR A 66 -2.82 2.35 -14.19
N ASP A 67 -2.10 3.40 -14.59
CA ASP A 67 -2.40 4.29 -15.73
C ASP A 67 -1.11 4.89 -16.31
N ARG A 68 -0.58 4.23 -17.35
CA ARG A 68 0.66 4.64 -18.04
C ARG A 68 0.60 6.04 -18.67
N THR A 69 -0.60 6.55 -18.93
CA THR A 69 -0.80 7.87 -19.54
C THR A 69 -0.96 8.98 -18.52
N SER A 70 -0.99 8.63 -17.23
CA SER A 70 -1.26 9.55 -16.15
C SER A 70 -0.16 10.60 -16.01
N LYS A 71 -0.59 11.86 -15.93
CA LYS A 71 0.26 13.00 -15.56
C LYS A 71 0.25 13.26 -14.05
N CYS A 72 -0.56 12.54 -13.27
CA CYS A 72 -0.62 12.73 -11.82
C CYS A 72 0.70 12.32 -11.14
N LYS A 73 1.08 13.06 -10.11
CA LYS A 73 2.23 12.73 -9.23
C LYS A 73 1.82 12.31 -7.81
N ASP A 74 0.51 12.34 -7.55
CA ASP A 74 -0.11 12.07 -6.26
C ASP A 74 -1.02 10.85 -6.42
N VAL A 75 -0.74 9.80 -5.65
CA VAL A 75 -1.40 8.50 -5.82
C VAL A 75 -2.88 8.58 -5.41
N ASN A 76 -3.25 9.41 -4.45
CA ASN A 76 -4.65 9.59 -4.03
C ASN A 76 -5.46 10.33 -5.10
N LYS A 77 -4.88 11.37 -5.74
CA LYS A 77 -5.51 12.05 -6.89
C LYS A 77 -5.66 11.10 -8.08
N ALA A 78 -4.67 10.27 -8.36
CA ALA A 78 -4.77 9.24 -9.40
C ALA A 78 -5.84 8.21 -9.06
N ARG A 79 -5.87 7.71 -7.82
CA ARG A 79 -6.88 6.78 -7.30
C ARG A 79 -8.29 7.34 -7.48
N LYS A 80 -8.54 8.59 -7.08
CA LYS A 80 -9.86 9.25 -7.25
C LYS A 80 -10.27 9.34 -8.72
N LYS A 81 -9.35 9.74 -9.61
CA LYS A 81 -9.63 9.83 -11.05
C LYS A 81 -9.93 8.46 -11.67
N LEU A 82 -9.20 7.42 -11.27
CA LEU A 82 -9.39 6.07 -11.79
C LEU A 82 -10.66 5.44 -11.22
N PHE A 83 -11.01 5.71 -9.96
CA PHE A 83 -12.27 5.25 -9.36
C PHE A 83 -13.49 5.82 -10.09
N ALA A 84 -13.44 7.08 -10.53
CA ALA A 84 -14.52 7.66 -11.33
C ALA A 84 -14.66 7.04 -12.73
N LYS A 85 -13.61 6.42 -13.27
CA LYS A 85 -13.57 5.83 -14.62
C LYS A 85 -13.74 4.31 -14.63
N LYS A 86 -13.35 3.63 -13.56
CA LYS A 86 -13.30 2.17 -13.45
C LYS A 86 -14.23 1.72 -12.33
N SER A 87 -15.05 0.70 -12.59
CA SER A 87 -16.04 0.21 -11.62
C SER A 87 -15.48 -0.69 -10.51
N SER A 88 -14.25 -1.21 -10.67
CA SER A 88 -13.64 -2.14 -9.70
C SER A 88 -12.49 -1.52 -8.92
N VAL A 89 -12.55 -1.67 -7.59
CA VAL A 89 -11.51 -1.27 -6.63
C VAL A 89 -10.17 -2.00 -6.86
N GLN A 90 -10.19 -3.14 -7.54
CA GLN A 90 -8.96 -3.87 -7.87
C GLN A 90 -8.15 -3.18 -8.97
N ASN A 91 -8.77 -2.28 -9.75
CA ASN A 91 -8.15 -1.64 -10.91
C ASN A 91 -7.67 -0.20 -10.63
N ILE A 92 -7.58 0.18 -9.36
CA ILE A 92 -7.10 1.48 -8.90
C ILE A 92 -5.87 1.32 -8.00
N PRO A 93 -4.91 2.26 -8.03
CA PRO A 93 -3.73 2.19 -7.18
C PRO A 93 -4.12 2.27 -5.70
N PRO A 94 -3.28 1.75 -4.77
CA PRO A 94 -3.52 1.87 -3.33
C PRO A 94 -3.66 3.33 -2.88
N THR A 95 -4.14 3.55 -1.66
CA THR A 95 -4.02 4.87 -1.02
C THR A 95 -2.55 5.16 -0.69
N TYR A 96 -2.19 6.43 -0.51
CA TYR A 96 -0.85 6.80 -0.04
C TYR A 96 -0.48 6.08 1.26
N ALA A 97 -1.40 6.06 2.24
CA ALA A 97 -1.19 5.40 3.52
C ALA A 97 -0.88 3.91 3.37
N ALA A 98 -1.59 3.18 2.49
CA ALA A 98 -1.32 1.78 2.25
C ALA A 98 -0.01 1.57 1.47
N LEU A 99 0.29 2.45 0.52
CA LEU A 99 1.53 2.41 -0.25
C LEU A 99 2.75 2.63 0.64
N GLU A 100 2.70 3.58 1.57
CA GLU A 100 3.78 3.86 2.51
C GLU A 100 4.13 2.63 3.35
N GLN A 101 3.11 1.95 3.91
CA GLN A 101 3.34 0.73 4.69
C GLN A 101 3.91 -0.41 3.83
N HIS A 102 3.45 -0.54 2.59
CA HIS A 102 4.01 -1.49 1.64
C HIS A 102 5.49 -1.20 1.33
N VAL A 103 5.86 0.08 1.10
CA VAL A 103 7.26 0.49 0.84
C VAL A 103 8.14 0.21 2.05
N LYS A 104 7.65 0.50 3.26
CA LYS A 104 8.33 0.16 4.51
C LYS A 104 8.62 -1.35 4.60
N ARG A 105 7.61 -2.20 4.43
CA ARG A 105 7.82 -3.68 4.46
C ARG A 105 8.81 -4.13 3.39
N SER A 106 8.71 -3.56 2.18
CA SER A 106 9.65 -3.82 1.10
C SER A 106 11.08 -3.40 1.45
N ALA A 107 11.28 -2.32 2.18
CA ALA A 107 12.61 -1.83 2.60
C ALA A 107 13.20 -2.70 3.71
N LEU A 108 12.38 -3.14 4.67
CA LEU A 108 12.79 -4.13 5.66
C LEU A 108 13.24 -5.42 4.97
N GLN A 109 12.42 -5.98 4.08
CA GLN A 109 12.74 -7.24 3.41
C GLN A 109 13.95 -7.11 2.47
N GLY A 110 13.92 -6.12 1.57
CA GLY A 110 14.90 -6.00 0.50
C GLY A 110 16.22 -5.35 0.92
N GLY A 111 16.18 -4.39 1.84
CA GLY A 111 17.34 -3.63 2.27
C GLY A 111 17.95 -4.17 3.56
N HIS A 112 17.13 -4.32 4.60
CA HIS A 112 17.63 -4.77 5.91
C HIS A 112 17.91 -6.27 5.96
N VAL A 113 16.98 -7.11 5.49
CA VAL A 113 17.15 -8.57 5.54
C VAL A 113 18.03 -9.08 4.39
N TRP A 114 17.66 -8.80 3.13
CA TRP A 114 18.42 -9.31 1.98
C TRP A 114 19.68 -8.52 1.68
N GLY A 115 19.66 -7.20 1.85
CA GLY A 115 20.79 -6.32 1.54
C GLY A 115 22.00 -6.54 2.47
N GLN A 116 21.76 -7.09 3.67
CA GLN A 116 22.80 -7.39 4.67
C GLN A 116 23.13 -8.88 4.76
N ALA A 117 22.79 -9.70 3.77
CA ALA A 117 22.98 -11.16 3.82
C ALA A 117 24.45 -11.62 4.01
N LEU A 118 25.43 -10.74 3.74
CA LEU A 118 26.86 -11.01 3.93
C LEU A 118 27.39 -10.51 5.29
N VAL A 119 26.58 -9.79 6.06
CA VAL A 119 26.95 -9.31 7.39
C VAL A 119 26.61 -10.41 8.39
N PRO A 120 27.58 -10.91 9.17
CA PRO A 120 27.28 -11.82 10.28
C PRO A 120 26.43 -11.10 11.33
N GLU A 121 25.35 -11.74 11.78
CA GLU A 121 24.45 -11.21 12.83
C GLU A 121 24.01 -9.76 12.59
N PRO A 122 23.33 -9.45 11.47
CA PRO A 122 22.92 -8.09 11.17
C PRO A 122 21.88 -7.61 12.19
N VAL A 123 22.06 -6.38 12.67
CA VAL A 123 21.08 -5.72 13.55
C VAL A 123 19.92 -5.21 12.69
N LEU A 124 18.76 -5.84 12.82
CA LEU A 124 17.56 -5.45 12.09
C LEU A 124 16.76 -4.40 12.88
N PRO A 125 16.15 -3.41 12.21
CA PRO A 125 15.27 -2.47 12.88
C PRO A 125 13.97 -3.17 13.32
N PRO A 126 13.24 -2.60 14.31
CA PRO A 126 11.98 -3.17 14.78
C PRO A 126 10.95 -3.27 13.64
N PRO A 127 10.35 -4.44 13.37
CA PRO A 127 9.37 -4.58 12.28
C PRO A 127 8.17 -3.64 12.41
N THR A 128 7.82 -3.24 13.63
CA THR A 128 6.74 -2.28 13.93
C THR A 128 6.95 -0.90 13.31
N ASP A 129 8.20 -0.47 13.16
CA ASP A 129 8.53 0.80 12.50
C ASP A 129 8.44 0.67 10.96
N TRP A 130 8.43 -0.57 10.47
CA TRP A 130 8.52 -0.93 9.06
C TRP A 130 7.26 -1.61 8.51
N GLY A 131 6.10 -1.19 9.00
CA GLY A 131 4.81 -1.56 8.43
C GLY A 131 4.30 -2.94 8.82
N TRP A 132 4.71 -3.42 9.99
CA TRP A 132 4.15 -4.59 10.67
C TRP A 132 3.48 -4.18 11.98
N HIS A 133 2.58 -5.02 12.46
CA HIS A 133 2.00 -4.98 13.79
C HIS A 133 2.46 -6.22 14.55
N ARG A 134 2.73 -6.03 15.85
CA ARG A 134 2.98 -7.11 16.78
C ARG A 134 1.72 -7.33 17.60
N SER A 135 1.12 -8.51 17.49
CA SER A 135 0.09 -8.94 18.43
C SER A 135 0.76 -9.41 19.73
N ASP A 136 0.12 -9.22 20.88
CA ASP A 136 0.72 -9.45 22.20
C ASP A 136 1.44 -10.82 22.33
N ASP A 137 0.82 -11.89 21.80
CA ASP A 137 1.39 -13.25 21.79
C ASP A 137 1.39 -13.89 20.38
N GLY A 138 1.20 -13.09 19.32
CA GLY A 138 0.98 -13.59 17.97
C GLY A 138 2.15 -13.34 17.00
N PRO A 139 2.11 -13.95 15.80
CA PRO A 139 3.04 -13.60 14.74
C PRO A 139 2.87 -12.14 14.31
N TYR A 140 3.91 -11.56 13.71
CA TYR A 140 3.79 -10.25 13.08
C TYR A 140 2.76 -10.31 11.94
N THR A 141 1.87 -9.33 11.91
CA THR A 141 0.90 -9.15 10.83
C THR A 141 1.18 -7.85 10.08
N PRO A 142 0.93 -7.77 8.76
CA PRO A 142 1.16 -6.53 8.03
C PRO A 142 0.26 -5.40 8.54
N LEU A 143 0.83 -4.22 8.78
CA LEU A 143 0.05 -3.00 8.90
C LEU A 143 -0.38 -2.55 7.51
N TRP A 144 -1.63 -2.82 7.14
CA TRP A 144 -2.09 -2.58 5.76
C TRP A 144 -2.24 -1.10 5.41
N THR A 145 -2.72 -0.29 6.35
CA THR A 145 -3.00 1.14 6.18
C THR A 145 -3.12 1.81 7.54
N THR A 146 -2.86 3.11 7.61
CA THR A 146 -3.11 3.94 8.79
C THR A 146 -4.43 4.71 8.72
N LEU A 147 -5.15 4.59 7.59
CA LEU A 147 -6.49 5.16 7.44
C LEU A 147 -7.54 4.31 8.16
N PRO A 148 -8.60 4.94 8.71
CA PRO A 148 -9.74 4.19 9.24
C PRO A 148 -10.42 3.39 8.13
N GLU A 149 -11.11 2.32 8.51
CA GLU A 149 -11.95 1.57 7.59
C GLU A 149 -12.96 2.49 6.90
N ALA A 150 -13.13 2.29 5.59
CA ALA A 150 -14.04 3.10 4.80
C ALA A 150 -15.49 3.02 5.33
N SER A 151 -15.90 1.84 5.85
CA SER A 151 -17.22 1.61 6.48
C SER A 151 -17.46 2.50 7.70
N LYS A 152 -16.41 2.87 8.43
CA LYS A 152 -16.48 3.71 9.63
C LYS A 152 -16.50 5.21 9.32
N THR A 153 -16.22 5.61 8.07
CA THR A 153 -16.00 7.01 7.70
C THR A 153 -16.92 7.49 6.57
N CYS A 154 -17.44 6.59 5.73
CA CYS A 154 -18.23 6.93 4.54
C CYS A 154 -19.61 6.26 4.55
N TYR A 155 -20.55 6.80 5.35
CA TYR A 155 -21.96 6.36 5.34
C TYR A 155 -22.66 6.65 3.99
N GLU A 156 -22.17 7.64 3.22
CA GLU A 156 -22.77 8.08 1.95
C GLU A 156 -22.55 7.10 0.78
N LEU A 157 -21.67 6.12 0.93
CA LEU A 157 -21.38 5.11 -0.10
C LEU A 157 -22.14 3.79 0.09
N VAL A 158 -23.00 3.70 1.11
CA VAL A 158 -23.91 2.57 1.28
C VAL A 158 -25.14 2.79 0.39
N SER A 159 -25.00 2.52 -0.90
CA SER A 159 -26.17 2.33 -1.76
C SER A 159 -26.72 0.92 -1.50
N CYS A 160 -27.79 0.78 -0.69
CA CYS A 160 -28.51 -0.49 -0.71
C CYS A 160 -29.25 -0.61 -2.05
N GLY A 161 -29.23 -1.78 -2.67
CA GLY A 161 -29.97 -2.08 -3.90
C GLY A 161 -31.48 -2.15 -3.71
N CYS A 162 -32.01 -1.59 -2.61
CA CYS A 162 -33.41 -1.67 -2.24
C CYS A 162 -34.20 -0.67 -3.09
N LYS A 163 -35.27 -1.14 -3.74
CA LYS A 163 -36.13 -0.34 -4.63
C LYS A 163 -37.17 0.50 -3.90
N GLU A 164 -36.94 0.91 -2.65
CA GLU A 164 -37.93 1.72 -1.93
C GLU A 164 -37.34 3.01 -1.35
N ARG A 165 -38.10 4.08 -1.55
CA ARG A 165 -37.75 5.48 -1.27
C ARG A 165 -37.42 5.68 0.21
N LEU A 166 -36.25 6.23 0.50
CA LEU A 166 -35.98 6.84 1.80
C LEU A 166 -36.51 8.27 1.84
N GLN A 167 -37.60 8.49 2.56
CA GLN A 167 -37.89 9.80 3.16
C GLN A 167 -37.03 9.93 4.44
N LYS A 168 -36.18 10.96 4.49
CA LYS A 168 -35.38 11.39 5.67
C LYS A 168 -36.26 12.16 6.68
N PRO A 169 -35.76 12.61 7.88
CA PRO A 169 -34.48 12.35 8.56
C PRO A 169 -34.56 12.04 10.09
N LEU A 170 -33.39 11.69 10.66
CA LEU A 170 -32.92 11.82 12.06
C LEU A 170 -33.83 11.38 13.22
N GLN A 171 -33.36 10.42 14.03
CA GLN A 171 -33.20 10.59 15.49
C GLN A 171 -32.00 9.78 16.01
N VAL A 172 -31.25 10.43 16.90
CA VAL A 172 -30.17 9.87 17.73
C VAL A 172 -30.79 8.95 18.78
N GLN A 173 -30.20 7.77 19.00
CA GLN A 173 -30.27 7.10 20.30
C GLN A 173 -29.09 6.14 20.51
N GLU A 174 -28.47 6.30 21.68
CA GLU A 174 -27.37 5.51 22.23
C GLU A 174 -27.83 4.09 22.63
N GLY A 175 -26.92 3.10 22.57
CA GLY A 175 -27.17 1.79 23.17
C GLY A 175 -26.20 0.69 22.77
N PHE A 176 -25.38 0.24 23.73
CA PHE A 176 -24.64 -1.03 23.86
C PHE A 176 -25.16 -2.20 23.00
N THR A 177 -24.35 -3.07 22.36
CA THR A 177 -23.55 -4.16 22.95
C THR A 177 -22.89 -4.93 21.80
N ALA A 178 -21.74 -5.56 22.06
CA ALA A 178 -20.91 -6.31 21.11
C ALA A 178 -21.64 -7.46 20.38
N MET A 179 -21.21 -7.77 19.14
CA MET A 179 -20.96 -9.14 18.70
C MET A 179 -20.04 -9.20 17.47
N HIS A 180 -19.17 -10.21 17.50
CA HIS A 180 -18.19 -10.61 16.51
C HIS A 180 -18.71 -10.61 15.07
N GLY A 181 -17.87 -10.13 14.14
CA GLY A 181 -18.09 -10.30 12.71
C GLY A 181 -16.82 -9.95 11.93
N SER A 182 -16.01 -10.96 11.64
CA SER A 182 -14.90 -10.90 10.70
C SER A 182 -15.38 -10.40 9.33
N VAL A 183 -14.87 -9.26 8.87
CA VAL A 183 -14.81 -8.94 7.43
C VAL A 183 -13.55 -8.11 7.18
N PHE A 184 -12.52 -8.75 6.62
CA PHE A 184 -11.34 -8.09 6.06
C PHE A 184 -11.69 -7.50 4.69
N LEU A 185 -11.37 -6.22 4.50
CA LEU A 185 -11.12 -5.57 3.21
C LEU A 185 -9.98 -4.54 3.38
#